data_AF-A0A3B0VZR1-F1
#
_entry.id   AF-A0A3B0VZR1-F1
#
_cell.length_a   1.000
_cell.length_b   1.000
_cell.length_c   1.000
_cell.angle_alpha   90.00
_cell.angle_beta   90.00
_cell.angle_gamma   90.00
#
_symmetry.space_group_name_H-M   'P 1'
#
loop_
_entity.id
_entity.type
_entity.pdbx_description
1 polymer ?
#
loop_
_entity_poly.entity_id
_entity_poly.type
_entity_poly.pdbx_seq_one_letter_code
_entity_poly.pdbx_strand_id
1 'polypeptide(L)' 'MAKSVKKTLAKKMVKKIAAKAAIKATKKAGLKKENAKKVIKRAVKKAIKKGLSKKSNVKATAKKTVKKAVKKASSK' A
#
# COMPACT_ATOMS: atom_id res chain seq x y z
N MET A 1 -15.37 -16.86 -19.47
CA MET A 1 -15.66 -15.86 -18.42
C MET A 1 -14.84 -15.95 -17.11
N ALA A 2 -14.23 -17.09 -16.74
CA ALA A 2 -13.62 -17.25 -15.41
C ALA A 2 -12.30 -16.46 -15.13
N LYS A 3 -11.51 -16.11 -16.16
CA LYS A 3 -10.21 -15.43 -15.99
C LYS A 3 -10.34 -13.99 -15.47
N SER A 4 -11.40 -13.27 -15.85
CA SER A 4 -11.62 -11.87 -15.45
C SER A 4 -12.04 -11.76 -13.98
N VAL A 5 -12.87 -12.69 -13.48
CA VAL A 5 -13.33 -12.73 -12.09
C VAL A 5 -12.15 -12.99 -11.13
N LYS A 6 -11.29 -13.97 -11.44
CA LYS A 6 -10.07 -14.25 -10.65
C LYS A 6 -9.13 -13.04 -10.59
N LYS A 7 -8.97 -12.32 -11.71
CA LYS A 7 -8.11 -11.13 -11.80
C LYS A 7 -8.65 -9.96 -10.97
N THR A 8 -9.98 -9.79 -10.93
CA THR A 8 -10.64 -8.76 -10.12
C THR A 8 -10.57 -9.07 -8.62
N LEU A 9 -10.77 -10.33 -8.23
CA LEU A 9 -10.62 -10.77 -6.84
C LEU A 9 -9.17 -10.62 -6.35
N ALA A 10 -8.19 -11.03 -7.15
CA ALA A 10 -6.78 -10.83 -6.84
C ALA A 10 -6.44 -9.34 -6.63
N LYS A 11 -6.94 -8.45 -7.50
CA LYS A 11 -6.80 -6.99 -7.34
C LYS A 11 -7.45 -6.47 -6.05
N LYS A 12 -8.65 -6.93 -5.70
CA LYS A 12 -9.33 -6.55 -4.44
C LYS A 12 -8.52 -7.01 -3.21
N MET A 13 -7.94 -8.21 -3.26
CA MET A 13 -7.10 -8.75 -2.19
C MET A 13 -5.82 -7.94 -2.03
N VAL A 14 -5.11 -7.62 -3.12
CA VAL A 14 -3.92 -6.76 -3.10
C VAL A 14 -4.26 -5.38 -2.54
N LYS A 15 -5.39 -4.78 -2.94
CA LYS A 15 -5.89 -3.51 -2.37
C LYS A 15 -6.04 -3.59 -0.85
N LYS A 16 -6.77 -4.59 -0.34
CA LYS A 16 -7.00 -4.77 1.10
C LYS A 16 -5.68 -4.96 1.86
N ILE A 17 -4.79 -5.83 1.38
CA ILE A 17 -3.51 -6.13 2.03
C ILE A 17 -2.61 -4.89 2.07
N ALA A 18 -2.46 -4.21 0.93
CA ALA A 18 -1.63 -3.01 0.82
C ALA A 18 -2.15 -1.88 1.70
N ALA A 19 -3.47 -1.65 1.72
CA ALA A 19 -4.10 -0.64 2.55
C ALA A 19 -3.88 -0.92 4.04
N LYS A 20 -4.17 -2.15 4.51
CA LYS A 20 -4.02 -2.53 5.93
C LYS A 20 -2.57 -2.42 6.40
N ALA A 21 -1.61 -2.80 5.55
CA ALA A 21 -0.19 -2.65 5.84
C ALA A 21 0.26 -1.17 5.88
N ALA A 22 -0.21 -0.36 4.93
CA ALA A 22 0.09 1.06 4.88
C ALA A 22 -0.49 1.79 6.10
N ILE A 23 -1.75 1.54 6.47
CA ILE A 23 -2.41 2.16 7.65
C ILE A 23 -1.61 1.87 8.93
N LYS A 24 -1.23 0.60 9.15
CA LYS A 24 -0.41 0.23 10.32
C LYS A 24 0.93 0.95 10.33
N ALA A 25 1.60 1.03 9.17
CA ALA A 25 2.88 1.70 9.06
C ALA A 25 2.78 3.23 9.22
N THR A 26 1.74 3.87 8.67
CA THR A 26 1.52 5.32 8.82
C THR A 26 1.18 5.69 10.26
N LYS A 27 0.39 4.85 10.96
CA LYS A 27 0.07 5.04 12.37
C LYS A 27 1.33 4.92 13.25
N LYS A 28 2.16 3.90 13.01
CA LYS A 28 3.44 3.72 13.72
C LYS A 28 4.43 4.87 13.47
N ALA A 29 4.36 5.51 12.31
CA ALA A 29 5.26 6.59 11.94
C ALA A 29 4.75 7.99 12.30
N GLY A 30 3.62 8.11 13.01
CA GLY A 30 3.09 9.40 13.45
C GLY A 30 2.68 10.35 12.31
N LEU A 31 2.40 9.83 11.10
CA LEU A 31 2.02 10.70 9.97
C LEU A 31 0.68 11.37 10.22
N LYS A 32 0.62 12.70 10.06
CA LYS A 32 -0.63 13.49 10.05
C LYS A 32 -1.68 12.85 9.14
N LYS A 33 -2.96 12.87 9.55
CA LYS A 33 -4.08 12.18 8.89
C LYS A 33 -4.18 12.48 7.38
N GLU A 34 -3.94 13.72 6.97
CA GLU A 34 -3.98 14.13 5.56
C GLU A 34 -2.90 13.45 4.71
N ASN A 35 -1.65 13.47 5.21
CA ASN A 35 -0.53 12.81 4.56
C ASN A 35 -0.71 11.29 4.56
N ALA A 36 -1.23 10.72 5.66
CA ALA A 36 -1.49 9.29 5.76
C ALA A 36 -2.44 8.80 4.66
N LYS A 37 -3.57 9.50 4.41
CA LYS A 37 -4.52 9.14 3.33
C LYS A 37 -3.83 9.10 1.96
N LYS A 38 -3.03 10.13 1.63
CA LYS A 38 -2.31 10.23 0.35
C LYS A 38 -1.26 9.12 0.20
N VAL A 39 -0.55 8.80 1.28
CA VAL A 39 0.47 7.74 1.32
C VAL A 39 -0.16 6.36 1.16
N ILE A 40 -1.28 6.08 1.83
CA ILE A 40 -2.01 4.82 1.71
C ILE A 40 -2.51 4.62 0.27
N LYS A 41 -3.13 5.64 -0.34
CA LYS A 41 -3.56 5.59 -1.75
C LYS A 41 -2.38 5.29 -2.70
N ARG A 42 -1.23 5.93 -2.50
CA ARG A 42 0.00 5.68 -3.27
C ARG A 42 0.54 4.26 -3.08
N ALA A 43 0.57 3.75 -1.85
CA ALA A 43 1.02 2.40 -1.53
C ALA A 43 0.18 1.34 -2.24
N VAL A 44 -1.15 1.50 -2.22
CA VAL A 44 -2.09 0.62 -2.92
C VAL A 44 -1.88 0.68 -4.44
N LYS A 45 -1.81 1.89 -5.03
CA LYS A 45 -1.59 2.05 -6.48
C LYS A 45 -0.29 1.39 -6.93
N LYS A 46 0.79 1.51 -6.15
CA LYS A 46 2.08 0.85 -6.45
C LYS A 46 2.01 -0.67 -6.37
N ALA A 47 1.35 -1.22 -5.35
CA ALA A 47 1.22 -2.68 -5.20
C ALA A 47 0.44 -3.31 -6.37
N ILE A 48 -0.61 -2.62 -6.86
CA ILE A 48 -1.37 -3.05 -8.03
C ILE A 48 -0.54 -2.90 -9.31
N LYS A 49 0.14 -1.77 -9.52
CA LYS A 49 0.97 -1.53 -10.73
C LYS A 49 2.09 -2.57 -10.86
N LYS A 50 2.65 -3.02 -9.74
CA LYS A 50 3.68 -4.08 -9.71
C LYS A 50 3.15 -5.50 -9.92
N GLY A 51 1.83 -5.71 -10.03
CA GLY A 51 1.26 -7.03 -10.26
C GLY A 51 1.58 -8.05 -9.16
N LEU A 52 1.81 -7.59 -7.92
CA LEU A 52 2.26 -8.46 -6.84
C LEU A 52 1.17 -9.46 -6.44
N SER A 53 1.47 -10.76 -6.55
CA SER A 53 0.59 -11.84 -6.12
C SER A 53 0.87 -12.31 -4.68
N LYS A 54 2.13 -12.30 -4.25
CA LYS A 54 2.55 -12.74 -2.90
C LYS A 54 2.23 -11.69 -1.83
N LYS A 55 1.51 -12.12 -0.77
CA LYS A 55 1.09 -11.27 0.37
C LYS A 55 2.27 -10.56 1.06
N SER A 56 3.42 -11.24 1.21
CA SER A 56 4.65 -10.67 1.76
C SER A 56 5.15 -9.48 0.94
N ASN A 57 5.22 -9.64 -0.38
CA ASN A 57 5.68 -8.60 -1.31
C ASN A 57 4.73 -7.38 -1.30
N VAL A 58 3.42 -7.61 -1.24
CA VAL A 58 2.43 -6.53 -1.13
C VAL A 58 2.65 -5.72 0.16
N LYS A 59 2.83 -6.40 1.30
CA LYS A 59 3.11 -5.75 2.60
C LYS A 59 4.43 -4.97 2.57
N ALA A 60 5.50 -5.57 2.04
CA ALA A 60 6.81 -4.93 1.96
C ALA A 60 6.77 -3.65 1.12
N THR A 61 6.08 -3.70 -0.02
CA THR A 61 5.94 -2.55 -0.93
C THR A 61 5.14 -1.42 -0.29
N ALA A 62 4.07 -1.76 0.44
CA ALA A 62 3.29 -0.79 1.19
C ALA A 62 4.13 -0.12 2.28
N LYS A 63 4.83 -0.90 3.12
CA LYS A 63 5.74 -0.39 4.16
C LYS A 63 6.86 0.49 3.58
N LYS A 64 7.50 0.07 2.48
CA LYS A 64 8.56 0.85 1.81
C LYS A 64 8.04 2.19 1.29
N THR A 65 6.79 2.23 0.81
CA THR A 65 6.16 3.48 0.37
C THR A 65 5.91 4.43 1.53
N VAL A 66 5.46 3.91 2.68
CA VAL A 66 5.32 4.70 3.90
C VAL A 66 6.66 5.21 4.40
N LYS A 67 7.68 4.34 4.51
CA LYS A 67 9.03 4.73 4.96
C LYS A 67 9.63 5.84 4.10
N LYS A 68 9.45 5.78 2.78
CA LYS A 68 9.86 6.87 1.86
C LYS A 68 9.09 8.17 2.09
N ALA A 69 7.79 8.08 2.40
CA ALA A 69 6.97 9.26 2.67
C ALA A 69 7.36 9.92 4.00
N VAL A 70 7.63 9.12 5.04
CA VAL A 70 8.10 9.60 6.34
C VAL A 70 9.46 10.27 6.18
N LYS A 71 10.43 9.63 5.51
CA LYS A 71 11.75 10.22 5.26
C LYS A 71 11.66 11.55 4.49
N LYS A 72 10.73 11.68 3.54
CA LYS A 72 10.48 12.94 2.83
C LYS A 72 9.79 14.01 3.70
N ALA A 73 9.04 13.60 4.71
CA ALA A 73 8.39 14.53 5.63
C ALA A 73 9.33 14.99 6.75
N SER A 74 10.39 14.22 7.05
CA SER A 74 11.42 14.52 8.06
C SER A 74 12.70 15.14 7.48
N SER A 75 12.75 15.38 6.16
CA SER A 75 13.87 16.05 5.47
C SER A 75 13.49 17.45 4.97
N LYS A 76 12.35 17.95 5.45
CA LYS A 76 11.96 19.35 5.43
C LYS A 76 11.92 19.82 6.87
#